data_AF-A0A1X4GIW4-F1
#
_entry.id   AF-A0A1X4GIW4-F1
#
_cell.length_a   1.000
_cell.length_b   1.000
_cell.length_c   1.000
_cell.angle_alpha   90.00
_cell.angle_beta   90.00
_cell.angle_gamma   90.00
#
_symmetry.space_group_name_H-M   'P 1'
#
loop_
_entity.id
_entity.type
_entity.pdbx_description
1 polymer ?
#
loop_
_entity_poly.entity_id
_entity_poly.type
_entity_poly.pdbx_seq_one_letter_code
_entity_poly.pdbx_strand_id
1 'polypeptide(L)'
;MSPESLLKLTSQYLRKERIIIVKGWFKDTVPNIPESKKFALLHIDGDLYESAIDVLDSLFSRNMISKGACLFFDDWNCNAADPKFGERRAWQEMVEKYNVKFSDLGSYGIVSHRFIVHEYAREY
;
A
#
# COMPACT_ATOMS: atom_id res chain seq x y z
N MET A 1 -10.02 16.74 -2.89
CA MET A 1 -11.36 16.11 -3.03
C MET A 1 -11.92 15.82 -1.63
N SER A 2 -13.23 15.96 -1.38
CA SER A 2 -13.81 15.70 -0.05
C SER A 2 -14.18 14.22 0.15
N PRO A 3 -14.27 13.72 1.39
CA PRO A 3 -14.76 12.36 1.67
C PRO A 3 -16.15 12.07 1.05
N GLU A 4 -17.05 13.05 1.08
CA GLU A 4 -18.39 12.93 0.50
C GLU A 4 -18.33 12.77 -1.03
N SER A 5 -17.40 13.48 -1.67
CA SER A 5 -17.17 13.39 -3.11
C SER A 5 -16.62 12.02 -3.50
N LEU A 6 -15.67 11.49 -2.72
CA LEU A 6 -15.12 10.14 -2.89
C LEU A 6 -16.20 9.07 -2.71
N LEU A 7 -17.04 9.18 -1.67
CA LEU A 7 -18.14 8.23 -1.44
C LEU A 7 -19.13 8.26 -2.60
N LYS A 8 -19.47 9.44 -3.10
CA LYS A 8 -20.38 9.60 -4.24
C LYS A 8 -19.82 8.93 -5.51
N LEU A 9 -18.51 9.06 -5.76
CA LEU A 9 -17.86 8.45 -6.93
C LEU A 9 -17.78 6.93 -6.80
N THR A 10 -17.23 6.45 -5.68
CA THR A 10 -16.99 5.01 -5.43
C THR A 10 -18.28 4.21 -5.29
N SER A 11 -19.35 4.82 -4.78
CA SER A 11 -20.65 4.15 -4.63
C SER A 11 -21.40 3.89 -5.94
N GLN A 12 -20.87 4.35 -7.08
CA GLN A 12 -21.36 3.95 -8.41
C GLN A 12 -20.97 2.52 -8.75
N TYR A 13 -19.89 2.00 -8.15
CA TYR A 13 -19.32 0.68 -8.44
C TYR A 13 -19.43 -0.28 -7.25
N LEU A 14 -19.48 0.25 -6.02
CA LEU A 14 -19.49 -0.53 -4.78
C LEU A 14 -20.68 -0.16 -3.89
N ARG A 15 -21.16 -1.11 -3.07
CA ARG A 15 -22.19 -0.85 -2.07
C ARG A 15 -21.65 0.06 -0.96
N LYS A 16 -22.37 1.12 -0.61
CA LYS A 16 -21.92 2.16 0.33
C LYS A 16 -21.48 1.59 1.69
N GLU A 17 -22.17 0.57 2.18
CA GLU A 17 -21.91 -0.06 3.48
C GLU A 17 -20.58 -0.83 3.50
N ARG A 18 -19.98 -1.09 2.32
CA ARG A 18 -18.68 -1.73 2.15
C ARG A 18 -17.54 -0.74 1.93
N ILE A 19 -17.83 0.57 1.93
CA ILE A 19 -16.86 1.63 1.67
C ILE A 19 -16.57 2.33 2.98
N ILE A 20 -15.30 2.35 3.37
CA ILE A 20 -14.82 3.09 4.53
C ILE A 20 -13.83 4.14 3.99
N ILE A 21 -14.09 5.41 4.27
CA ILE A 21 -13.22 6.52 3.89
C ILE A 21 -12.69 7.14 5.18
N VAL A 22 -11.37 7.18 5.29
CA VAL A 22 -10.68 7.75 6.46
C VAL A 22 -9.99 9.03 6.00
N LYS A 23 -10.37 10.15 6.60
CA LYS A 23 -9.75 11.46 6.33
C LYS A 23 -8.60 11.70 7.32
N GLY A 24 -7.42 11.98 6.81
CA GLY A 24 -6.25 12.35 7.61
C GLY A 24 -4.95 11.95 6.90
N TRP A 25 -3.83 12.12 7.59
CA TRP A 25 -2.52 11.67 7.12
C TRP A 25 -2.34 10.17 7.37
N PHE A 26 -1.56 9.48 6.53
CA PHE A 26 -1.37 8.03 6.66
C PHE A 26 -0.75 7.64 8.01
N LYS A 27 0.31 8.32 8.46
CA LYS A 27 0.88 8.14 9.80
C LYS A 27 -0.13 8.24 10.96
N ASP A 28 -1.18 9.04 10.80
CA ASP A 28 -2.17 9.28 11.85
C ASP A 28 -3.36 8.33 11.74
N THR A 29 -3.60 7.75 10.56
CA THR A 29 -4.85 7.04 10.25
C THR A 29 -4.68 5.55 10.03
N VAL A 30 -3.62 5.11 9.36
CA VAL A 30 -3.34 3.68 9.10
C VAL A 30 -3.12 2.89 10.40
N PRO A 31 -2.42 3.42 11.43
CA PRO A 31 -2.30 2.72 12.71
C PRO A 31 -3.64 2.44 13.40
N ASN A 32 -4.69 3.21 13.10
CA ASN A 32 -6.02 3.05 13.71
C ASN A 32 -6.88 1.97 13.03
N ILE A 33 -6.44 1.40 11.91
CA ILE A 33 -7.19 0.31 11.24
C ILE A 33 -7.17 -0.92 12.16
N PRO A 34 -8.31 -1.55 12.48
CA PRO A 34 -8.33 -2.70 13.39
C PRO A 34 -7.47 -3.89 12.89
N GLU A 35 -6.67 -4.49 13.76
CA GLU A 35 -5.76 -5.61 13.41
C GLU A 35 -6.49 -6.89 12.96
N SER A 36 -7.79 -7.00 13.25
CA SER A 36 -8.64 -8.07 12.72
C SER A 36 -8.85 -7.96 11.21
N LYS A 37 -8.49 -6.83 10.59
CA LYS A 37 -8.51 -6.62 9.14
C LYS A 37 -7.20 -7.07 8.53
N LYS A 38 -7.30 -7.76 7.40
CA LYS A 38 -6.16 -8.07 6.53
C LYS A 38 -6.46 -7.63 5.11
N PHE A 39 -5.43 -7.19 4.42
CA PHE A 39 -5.49 -6.73 3.04
C PHE A 39 -5.10 -7.86 2.10
N ALA A 40 -5.98 -8.18 1.16
CA ALA A 40 -5.69 -9.07 0.04
C ALA A 40 -5.26 -8.29 -1.21
N LEU A 41 -5.57 -7.00 -1.26
CA LEU A 41 -5.10 -6.05 -2.25
C LEU A 41 -4.76 -4.75 -1.52
N LEU A 42 -3.60 -4.20 -1.82
CA LEU A 42 -3.15 -2.89 -1.36
C LEU A 42 -2.70 -2.10 -2.59
N HIS A 43 -3.31 -0.94 -2.83
CA HIS A 43 -2.94 -0.03 -3.91
C HIS A 43 -2.48 1.28 -3.29
N ILE A 44 -1.25 1.68 -3.62
CA ILE A 44 -0.56 2.86 -3.12
C ILE A 44 -0.43 3.82 -4.30
N ASP A 45 -0.97 5.01 -4.10
CA ASP A 45 -1.08 6.11 -5.07
C ASP A 45 -0.99 7.42 -4.27
N GLY A 46 0.21 7.66 -3.73
CA GLY A 46 0.46 8.73 -2.77
C GLY A 46 1.65 9.62 -3.12
N ASP A 47 2.22 9.45 -4.32
CA ASP A 47 3.39 10.13 -4.91
C ASP A 47 4.72 10.04 -4.12
N LEU A 48 4.66 10.24 -2.80
CA LEU A 48 5.79 10.46 -1.92
C LEU A 48 6.29 9.17 -1.28
N TYR A 49 7.61 9.09 -1.12
CA TYR A 49 8.27 8.06 -0.33
C TYR A 49 7.68 7.93 1.09
N GLU A 50 7.51 9.05 1.80
CA GLU A 50 6.99 9.05 3.17
C GLU A 50 5.56 8.49 3.23
N SER A 51 4.73 8.80 2.22
CA SER A 51 3.37 8.27 2.13
C SER A 51 3.35 6.76 1.94
N ALA A 52 4.23 6.22 1.10
CA ALA A 52 4.37 4.78 0.92
C ALA A 52 4.87 4.09 2.20
N ILE A 53 5.88 4.64 2.87
CA ILE A 53 6.43 4.08 4.12
C ILE A 53 5.42 4.09 5.26
N ASP A 54 4.71 5.21 5.48
CA ASP A 54 3.70 5.33 6.53
C ASP A 54 2.63 4.23 6.42
N VAL A 55 2.24 3.89 5.19
CA VAL A 55 1.28 2.81 4.91
C VAL A 55 1.95 1.44 5.09
N LEU A 56 3.04 1.18 4.39
CA LEU A 56 3.66 -0.14 4.33
C LEU A 56 4.15 -0.58 5.71
N ASP A 57 4.94 0.25 6.40
CA ASP A 57 5.56 -0.10 7.68
C ASP A 57 4.50 -0.40 8.75
N SER A 58 3.44 0.42 8.79
CA SER A 58 2.32 0.21 9.71
C SER A 58 1.60 -1.11 9.45
N LEU A 59 1.37 -1.48 8.19
CA LEU A 59 0.65 -2.71 7.84
C LEU A 59 1.52 -3.97 8.00
N PHE A 60 2.81 -3.90 7.67
CA PHE A 60 3.75 -5.02 7.82
C PHE A 60 4.01 -5.33 9.30
N SER A 61 4.38 -4.33 10.11
CA SER A 61 4.61 -4.51 11.56
C SER A 61 3.42 -5.14 12.28
N ARG A 62 2.20 -4.85 11.83
CA ARG A 62 0.94 -5.31 12.44
C ARG A 62 0.36 -6.57 11.80
N ASN A 63 1.13 -7.25 10.93
CA ASN A 63 0.73 -8.51 10.32
C ASN A 63 -0.58 -8.43 9.48
N MET A 64 -0.80 -7.28 8.83
CA MET A 64 -2.06 -6.98 8.13
C MET A 64 -2.04 -7.28 6.62
N ILE A 65 -0.93 -7.75 6.07
CA ILE A 65 -0.82 -8.19 4.68
C ILE A 65 -1.11 -9.69 4.60
N SER A 66 -2.05 -10.10 3.74
CA SER A 66 -2.42 -11.51 3.59
C SER A 66 -1.39 -12.28 2.78
N LYS A 67 -1.25 -13.59 3.01
CA LYS A 67 -0.57 -14.47 2.06
C LYS A 67 -1.30 -14.44 0.72
N GLY A 68 -0.56 -14.20 -0.37
CA GLY A 68 -1.11 -13.99 -1.70
C GLY A 68 -1.64 -12.57 -1.94
N ALA A 69 -1.40 -11.61 -1.03
CA ALA A 69 -1.84 -10.23 -1.24
C ALA A 69 -1.14 -9.60 -2.44
N CYS A 70 -1.91 -8.88 -3.25
CA CYS A 70 -1.38 -8.13 -4.38
C CYS A 70 -1.11 -6.68 -3.94
N LEU A 71 0.14 -6.24 -4.08
CA LEU A 71 0.55 -4.86 -3.82
C LEU A 71 0.73 -4.14 -5.15
N PHE A 72 0.11 -2.97 -5.29
CA PHE A 72 0.17 -2.11 -6.46
C PHE A 72 0.75 -0.76 -6.05
N PHE A 73 1.70 -0.29 -6.85
CA PHE A 73 2.44 0.96 -6.70
C PHE A 73 2.17 1.78 -7.97
N ASP A 74 1.50 2.93 -7.86
CA ASP A 74 1.11 3.74 -9.02
C ASP A 74 2.29 4.52 -9.61
N ASP A 75 3.22 4.95 -8.75
CA ASP A 75 4.33 5.88 -9.03
C ASP A 75 5.72 5.23 -8.98
N TRP A 76 5.78 3.92 -9.20
CA TRP A 76 7.00 3.11 -9.11
C TRP A 76 8.21 3.66 -9.88
N ASN A 77 8.02 4.21 -11.08
CA ASN A 77 9.10 4.77 -11.92
C ASN A 77 9.20 6.30 -11.85
N CYS A 78 8.46 6.96 -10.96
CA CYS A 78 8.69 8.36 -10.66
C CYS A 78 10.11 8.57 -10.11
N ASN A 79 10.62 9.80 -10.15
CA ASN A 79 12.02 10.11 -9.81
C ASN A 79 13.05 9.36 -10.66
N ALA A 80 12.83 9.32 -11.98
CA ALA A 80 13.69 8.68 -12.97
C ALA A 80 13.93 7.17 -12.71
N ALA A 81 13.00 6.50 -12.03
CA ALA A 81 13.10 5.11 -11.61
C ALA A 81 14.37 4.79 -10.78
N ASP A 82 14.98 5.81 -10.16
CA ASP A 82 16.15 5.63 -9.31
C ASP A 82 15.72 4.91 -8.01
N PRO A 83 16.33 3.75 -7.69
CA PRO A 83 15.96 2.96 -6.51
C PRO A 83 16.16 3.68 -5.18
N LYS A 84 16.86 4.82 -5.16
CA LYS A 84 17.09 5.63 -3.95
C LYS A 84 15.93 6.57 -3.61
N PHE A 85 14.88 6.62 -4.44
CA PHE A 85 13.76 7.54 -4.24
C PHE A 85 12.40 6.86 -4.37
N GLY A 86 11.36 7.55 -3.90
CA GLY A 86 9.95 7.19 -4.08
C GLY A 86 9.59 5.78 -3.60
N GLU A 87 8.62 5.19 -4.30
CA GLU A 87 8.07 3.88 -3.95
C GLU A 87 9.09 2.74 -4.10
N ARG A 88 10.08 2.88 -5.00
CA ARG A 88 11.18 1.91 -5.14
C ARG A 88 11.99 1.77 -3.87
N ARG A 89 12.42 2.91 -3.32
CA ARG A 89 13.15 2.93 -2.05
C ARG A 89 12.28 2.38 -0.93
N ALA A 90 11.02 2.83 -0.85
CA ALA A 90 10.10 2.38 0.19
C ALA A 90 9.93 0.85 0.17
N TRP A 91 9.70 0.27 -1.00
CA TRP A 91 9.57 -1.18 -1.15
C TRP A 91 10.87 -1.92 -0.80
N GLN A 92 12.03 -1.42 -1.24
CA GLN A 92 13.32 -2.03 -0.90
C GLN A 92 13.52 -2.08 0.62
N GLU A 93 13.27 -0.98 1.33
CA GLU A 93 13.39 -0.93 2.78
C GLU A 93 12.43 -1.90 3.48
N MET A 94 11.19 -2.05 2.98
CA MET A 94 10.24 -3.03 3.54
C MET A 94 10.65 -4.47 3.30
N VAL A 95 11.17 -4.78 2.10
CA VAL A 95 11.68 -6.10 1.76
C VAL A 95 12.84 -6.47 2.69
N GLU A 96 13.76 -5.54 2.93
CA GLU A 96 14.91 -5.73 3.82
C GLU A 96 14.46 -5.86 5.29
N LYS A 97 13.68 -4.91 5.79
CA LYS A 97 13.22 -4.85 7.19
C LYS A 97 12.38 -6.08 7.58
N TYR A 98 11.46 -6.49 6.72
CA TYR A 98 10.52 -7.58 7.01
C TYR A 98 10.87 -8.89 6.29
N ASN A 99 12.03 -9.00 5.64
CA ASN A 99 12.45 -10.18 4.88
C ASN A 99 11.33 -10.71 3.95
N VAL A 100 10.69 -9.80 3.21
CA VAL A 100 9.49 -10.10 2.43
C VAL A 100 9.82 -11.07 1.29
N LYS A 101 9.07 -12.16 1.20
CA LYS A 101 9.09 -13.11 0.08
C LYS A 101 7.96 -12.75 -0.87
N PHE A 102 8.31 -12.42 -2.11
CA PHE A 102 7.35 -11.93 -3.08
C PHE A 102 7.63 -12.45 -4.49
N SER A 103 6.63 -12.36 -5.35
CA SER A 103 6.77 -12.50 -6.80
C SER A 103 6.56 -11.14 -7.45
N ASP A 104 7.47 -10.78 -8.35
CA ASP A 104 7.35 -9.62 -9.22
C ASP A 104 6.36 -9.94 -10.37
N LEU A 105 5.33 -9.12 -10.51
CA LEU A 105 4.31 -9.24 -11.56
C LEU A 105 4.47 -8.21 -12.68
N GLY A 106 5.52 -7.40 -12.63
CA GLY A 106 5.82 -6.37 -13.59
C GLY A 106 4.90 -5.16 -13.51
N SER A 107 5.02 -4.33 -14.54
CA SER A 107 4.27 -3.09 -14.67
C SER A 107 2.82 -3.30 -15.13
N TYR A 108 1.92 -2.45 -14.63
CA TYR A 108 0.52 -2.35 -15.10
C TYR A 108 0.21 -0.98 -15.73
N GLY A 109 1.23 -0.13 -15.84
CA GLY A 109 1.22 1.20 -16.44
C GLY A 109 2.64 1.62 -16.78
N ILE A 110 2.83 2.82 -17.31
CA ILE A 110 4.17 3.33 -17.69
C ILE A 110 5.04 3.53 -16.44
N VAL A 111 4.45 4.11 -15.40
CA VAL A 111 5.14 4.42 -14.15
C VAL A 111 4.84 3.45 -13.02
N SER A 112 3.96 2.48 -13.23
CA SER A 112 3.36 1.68 -12.16
C SER A 112 3.92 0.26 -12.11
N HIS A 113 3.81 -0.40 -10.96
CA HIS A 113 4.35 -1.75 -10.75
C HIS A 113 3.63 -2.53 -9.66
N ARG A 114 3.70 -3.87 -9.69
CA ARG A 114 2.96 -4.70 -8.74
C ARG A 114 3.68 -5.99 -8.35
N PHE A 115 3.37 -6.46 -7.15
CA PHE A 115 3.96 -7.66 -6.54
C PHE A 115 2.89 -8.54 -5.90
N ILE A 116 3.18 -9.83 -5.72
CA ILE A 116 2.44 -10.73 -4.82
C ILE A 116 3.30 -11.01 -3.60
N VAL A 117 2.77 -10.79 -2.40
CA VAL A 117 3.42 -11.14 -1.14
C VAL A 117 3.06 -12.56 -0.73
N HIS A 118 4.06 -13.40 -0.49
CA HIS A 118 3.90 -14.76 -0.02
C HIS A 118 4.04 -14.84 1.49
N GLU A 119 5.13 -14.30 2.02
CA GLU A 119 5.54 -14.43 3.43
C GLU A 119 6.41 -13.23 3.84
N TYR A 120 6.47 -12.93 5.13
CA TYR A 120 7.34 -11.90 5.69
C TYR A 120 7.54 -12.16 7.20
N ALA A 121 8.68 -11.73 7.73
CA ALA A 121 9.01 -11.79 9.14
C ALA A 121 8.20 -10.76 9.94
N ARG A 122 7.93 -11.09 11.20
CA ARG A 122 7.42 -10.12 12.17
C ARG A 122 8.62 -9.55 12.93
N GLU A 123 8.65 -8.26 13.16
CA GLU A 123 9.49 -7.72 14.23
C GLU A 123 8.98 -8.33 15.55
N TYR A 124 9.92 -8.88 16.33
CA TYR A 124 9.66 -9.45 17.66
C TYR A 124 9.64 -8.34 18.71
#